data_AF-A0A0Q5JF52-F1
#
_entry.id   AF-A0A0Q5JF52-F1
#
_cell.length_a   1.000
_cell.length_b   1.000
_cell.length_c   1.000
_cell.angle_alpha   90.00
_cell.angle_beta   90.00
_cell.angle_gamma   90.00
#
_symmetry.space_group_name_H-M   'P 1'
#
loop_
_entity.id
_entity.type
_entity.pdbx_description
1 polymer ?
#
loop_
_entity_poly.entity_id
_entity_poly.type
_entity_poly.pdbx_seq_one_letter_code
_entity_poly.pdbx_strand_id
1 'polypeptide(L)'
;MSYGTHLALAGVRQHGERISRVVLMGAEGPDDTLKLPLAADAVLADLSGYAKQAGFADLSGSAARVVSALRQRPALGRSFMHRGRQVMIGGYDAQLAIAAALGRRSTQQLLPLALRSAEQGNYDLLASFVLAIREELGEFKAMPLAMEAASGASIQRRSVAAEQASESLFGDALNFPFAVVDNPGFMDLGDSFRAPLQSSVPALFIAGTLDGRTPLANTNALSPGFSHARRLLIHGASHDDELWLGSPTVAAKIADFLAGRQVADTELAIAPPVFARNSVDLLAVAVGITPQVAWAVMAGVATGLIGAIILLLRWRRSTKLRRVAWKGR
;
A
#
# COMPACT_ATOMS: atom_id res chain seq x y z
N MET A 1 3.73 13.91 -6.42
CA MET A 1 3.59 12.48 -6.11
C MET A 1 2.17 12.05 -6.42
N SER A 2 1.94 10.82 -6.87
CA SER A 2 0.58 10.29 -7.12
C SER A 2 -0.21 11.21 -8.06
N TYR A 3 -1.49 11.51 -7.78
CA TYR A 3 -2.28 12.52 -8.50
C TYR A 3 -1.58 13.88 -8.68
N GLY A 4 -0.71 14.30 -7.76
CA GLY A 4 0.09 15.51 -7.93
C GLY A 4 1.04 15.46 -9.15
N THR A 5 1.44 14.26 -9.60
CA THR A 5 2.18 14.10 -10.86
C THR A 5 1.29 14.35 -12.08
N HIS A 6 0.03 13.94 -12.05
CA HIS A 6 -0.96 14.23 -13.09
C HIS A 6 -1.12 15.75 -13.28
N LEU A 7 -1.27 16.49 -12.18
CA LEU A 7 -1.30 17.96 -12.21
C LEU A 7 0.03 18.58 -12.70
N ALA A 8 1.17 18.03 -12.27
CA ALA A 8 2.48 18.51 -12.72
C ALA A 8 2.65 18.34 -14.23
N LEU A 9 2.18 17.23 -14.81
CA LEU A 9 2.23 16.97 -16.24
C LEU A 9 1.33 17.91 -17.05
N ALA A 10 0.16 18.26 -16.52
CA ALA A 10 -0.66 19.32 -17.09
C ALA A 10 0.08 20.67 -17.07
N GLY A 11 0.76 20.99 -15.97
CA GLY A 11 1.63 22.16 -15.86
C GLY A 11 2.78 22.16 -16.87
N VAL A 12 3.46 21.01 -17.07
CA VAL A 12 4.50 20.86 -18.10
C VAL A 12 3.95 21.09 -19.50
N ARG A 13 2.76 20.57 -19.81
CA ARG A 13 2.10 20.78 -21.10
C ARG A 13 1.81 22.26 -21.37
N GLN A 14 1.29 22.97 -20.38
CA GLN A 14 0.84 24.36 -20.55
C GLN A 14 1.98 25.38 -20.39
N HIS A 15 3.00 25.07 -19.60
CA HIS A 15 3.99 26.03 -19.12
C HIS A 15 5.42 25.49 -19.15
N GLY A 16 5.72 24.50 -20.00
CA GLY A 16 7.04 23.85 -20.07
C GLY A 16 8.21 24.83 -20.19
N GLU A 17 8.05 25.93 -20.94
CA GLU A 17 9.07 26.98 -21.10
C GLU A 17 9.41 27.72 -19.78
N ARG A 18 8.52 27.68 -18.78
CA ARG A 18 8.69 28.31 -17.46
C ARG A 18 9.08 27.31 -16.37
N ILE A 19 9.18 26.02 -16.69
CA ILE A 19 9.50 24.97 -15.73
C ILE A 19 10.93 24.51 -15.96
N SER A 20 11.81 24.84 -15.03
CA SER A 20 13.22 24.47 -15.14
C SER A 20 13.44 22.96 -15.04
N ARG A 21 12.73 22.28 -14.12
CA ARG A 21 12.82 20.83 -13.84
C ARG A 21 11.55 20.33 -13.16
N VAL A 22 11.24 19.04 -13.31
CA VAL A 22 10.11 18.39 -12.63
C VAL A 22 10.53 17.07 -11.99
N VAL A 23 10.03 16.77 -10.78
CA VAL A 23 10.23 15.48 -10.10
C VAL A 23 8.88 14.78 -9.99
N LEU A 24 8.79 13.57 -10.54
CA LEU A 24 7.57 12.78 -10.65
C LEU A 24 7.73 11.48 -9.85
N MET A 25 7.29 11.49 -8.60
CA MET A 25 7.30 10.34 -7.69
C MET A 25 5.98 9.58 -7.79
N GLY A 26 6.01 8.32 -8.22
CA GLY A 26 4.80 7.54 -8.45
C GLY A 26 3.95 8.18 -9.54
N ALA A 27 4.30 7.91 -10.79
CA ALA A 27 3.72 8.61 -11.94
C ALA A 27 2.26 8.18 -12.20
N GLU A 28 1.40 9.17 -12.29
CA GLU A 28 0.06 9.10 -12.86
C GLU A 28 0.06 10.01 -14.09
N GLY A 29 0.13 9.41 -15.27
CA GLY A 29 0.09 10.10 -16.55
C GLY A 29 -1.28 10.71 -16.85
N PRO A 30 -1.39 11.47 -17.95
CA PRO A 30 -2.63 12.16 -18.32
C PRO A 30 -3.82 11.22 -18.59
N ASP A 31 -3.55 9.97 -18.97
CA ASP A 31 -4.57 8.94 -19.27
C ASP A 31 -4.51 7.76 -18.28
N ASP A 32 -3.88 7.96 -17.11
CA ASP A 32 -3.70 6.92 -16.07
C ASP A 32 -4.67 7.04 -14.88
N THR A 33 -5.66 7.94 -14.97
CA THR A 33 -6.70 8.07 -13.95
C THR A 33 -7.47 6.76 -13.81
N LEU A 34 -7.92 6.16 -14.94
CA LEU A 34 -8.41 4.79 -14.94
C LEU A 34 -7.23 3.82 -14.81
N LYS A 35 -7.18 3.10 -13.69
CA LYS A 35 -6.15 2.10 -13.38
C LYS A 35 -6.34 0.86 -14.25
N LEU A 36 -5.24 0.30 -14.74
CA LEU A 36 -5.26 -0.93 -15.51
C LEU A 36 -5.28 -2.15 -14.56
N PRO A 37 -6.27 -3.05 -14.66
CA PRO A 37 -6.43 -4.18 -13.74
C PRO A 37 -5.18 -5.06 -13.58
N LEU A 38 -4.52 -5.44 -14.68
CA LEU A 38 -3.36 -6.34 -14.61
C LEU A 38 -2.14 -5.72 -13.92
N ALA A 39 -2.12 -4.39 -13.72
CA ALA A 39 -1.05 -3.77 -12.96
C ALA A 39 -1.09 -4.16 -11.48
N ALA A 40 -2.28 -4.37 -10.91
CA ALA A 40 -2.42 -4.88 -9.55
C ALA A 40 -2.01 -6.36 -9.45
N ASP A 41 -2.36 -7.18 -10.44
CA ASP A 41 -1.90 -8.58 -10.53
C ASP A 41 -0.36 -8.65 -10.60
N ALA A 42 0.28 -7.79 -11.39
CA ALA A 42 1.73 -7.70 -11.47
C ALA A 42 2.38 -7.36 -10.12
N VAL A 43 1.85 -6.36 -9.40
CA VAL A 43 2.36 -5.99 -8.06
C VAL A 43 2.14 -7.12 -7.04
N LEU A 44 1.02 -7.86 -7.12
CA LEU A 44 0.80 -9.04 -6.29
C LEU A 44 1.83 -10.14 -6.59
N ALA A 45 2.16 -10.37 -7.87
CA ALA A 45 3.16 -11.34 -8.28
C ALA A 45 4.55 -10.95 -7.76
N ASP A 46 4.94 -9.67 -7.87
CA ASP A 46 6.20 -9.16 -7.33
C ASP A 46 6.26 -9.31 -5.79
N LEU A 47 5.19 -8.93 -5.10
CA LEU A 47 5.07 -9.11 -3.64
C LEU A 47 5.15 -10.59 -3.24
N SER A 48 4.60 -11.49 -4.06
CA SER A 48 4.67 -12.94 -3.84
C SER A 48 6.11 -13.44 -3.83
N GLY A 49 7.00 -12.85 -4.64
CA GLY A 49 8.43 -13.15 -4.64
C GLY A 49 9.09 -12.85 -3.28
N TYR A 50 8.80 -11.69 -2.70
CA TYR A 50 9.28 -11.32 -1.36
C TYR A 50 8.64 -12.20 -0.27
N ALA A 51 7.33 -12.46 -0.37
CA ALA A 51 6.60 -13.25 0.61
C ALA A 51 7.08 -14.71 0.66
N LYS A 52 7.46 -15.28 -0.49
CA LYS A 52 8.05 -16.62 -0.60
C LYS A 52 9.32 -16.76 0.22
N GLN A 53 10.21 -15.77 0.17
CA GLN A 53 11.44 -15.74 0.98
C GLN A 53 11.14 -15.67 2.49
N ALA A 54 9.98 -15.12 2.86
CA ALA A 54 9.51 -15.04 4.24
C ALA A 54 8.65 -16.25 4.69
N GLY A 55 8.51 -17.30 3.86
CA GLY A 55 7.77 -18.52 4.17
C GLY A 55 6.29 -18.51 3.78
N PHE A 56 5.86 -17.59 2.91
CA PHE A 56 4.53 -17.60 2.28
C PHE A 56 4.66 -18.06 0.83
N ALA A 57 4.54 -19.37 0.60
CA ALA A 57 4.97 -20.00 -0.66
C ALA A 57 4.18 -19.56 -1.91
N ASP A 58 2.89 -19.23 -1.78
CA ASP A 58 1.99 -18.94 -2.91
C ASP A 58 0.99 -17.83 -2.55
N LEU A 59 1.47 -16.59 -2.43
CA LEU A 59 0.62 -15.45 -2.05
C LEU A 59 -0.45 -15.14 -3.11
N SER A 60 -0.08 -15.17 -4.39
CA SER A 60 -1.01 -14.92 -5.50
C SER A 60 -2.14 -15.97 -5.54
N GLY A 61 -1.81 -17.25 -5.41
CA GLY A 61 -2.81 -18.31 -5.35
C GLY A 61 -3.65 -18.25 -4.07
N SER A 62 -3.07 -17.86 -2.93
CA SER A 62 -3.86 -17.62 -1.70
C SER A 62 -4.89 -16.51 -1.91
N ALA A 63 -4.53 -15.40 -2.57
CA ALA A 63 -5.48 -14.34 -2.91
C ALA A 63 -6.62 -14.87 -3.79
N ALA A 64 -6.30 -15.62 -4.84
CA ALA A 64 -7.28 -16.21 -5.74
C ALA A 64 -8.25 -17.17 -5.03
N ARG A 65 -7.73 -18.05 -4.17
CA ARG A 65 -8.54 -19.01 -3.39
C ARG A 65 -9.45 -18.30 -2.39
N VAL A 66 -8.96 -17.28 -1.69
CA VAL A 66 -9.75 -16.49 -0.73
C VAL A 66 -10.88 -15.73 -1.44
N VAL A 67 -10.59 -15.06 -2.56
CA VAL A 67 -11.62 -14.37 -3.35
C VAL A 67 -12.66 -15.37 -3.86
N SER A 68 -12.24 -16.51 -4.41
CA SER A 68 -13.16 -17.55 -4.90
C SER A 68 -14.06 -18.11 -3.80
N ALA A 69 -13.50 -18.41 -2.62
CA ALA A 69 -14.26 -18.90 -1.47
C ALA A 69 -15.33 -17.89 -1.02
N LEU A 70 -14.97 -16.60 -0.92
CA LEU A 70 -15.88 -15.53 -0.50
C LEU A 70 -16.93 -15.15 -1.56
N ARG A 71 -16.66 -15.41 -2.85
CA ARG A 71 -17.68 -15.33 -3.92
C ARG A 71 -18.76 -16.40 -3.75
N GLN A 72 -18.37 -17.62 -3.39
CA GLN A 72 -19.31 -18.73 -3.20
C GLN A 72 -20.07 -18.62 -1.88
N ARG A 73 -19.37 -18.25 -0.81
CA ARG A 73 -19.95 -18.16 0.53
C ARG A 73 -19.35 -16.96 1.27
N PRO A 74 -20.06 -15.82 1.29
CA PRO A 74 -19.69 -14.69 2.13
C PRO A 74 -19.52 -15.11 3.59
N ALA A 75 -18.52 -14.53 4.25
CA ALA A 75 -18.16 -14.89 5.62
C ALA A 75 -18.15 -13.68 6.55
N LEU A 76 -18.42 -13.95 7.84
CA LEU A 76 -18.32 -12.94 8.89
C LEU A 76 -16.88 -12.87 9.39
N GLY A 77 -16.33 -11.66 9.48
CA GLY A 77 -15.07 -11.40 10.18
C GLY A 77 -15.23 -10.31 11.23
N ARG A 78 -14.35 -10.32 12.24
CA ARG A 78 -14.31 -9.34 13.33
C ARG A 78 -13.02 -8.54 13.25
N SER A 79 -13.11 -7.25 12.99
CA SER A 79 -11.92 -6.42 12.87
C SER A 79 -11.28 -6.09 14.23
N PHE A 80 -9.97 -6.32 14.34
CA PHE A 80 -9.18 -5.88 15.50
C PHE A 80 -8.85 -4.38 15.45
N MET A 81 -8.82 -3.79 14.24
CA MET A 81 -8.48 -2.37 14.04
C MET A 81 -9.70 -1.45 14.22
N HIS A 82 -10.93 -2.00 14.15
CA HIS A 82 -12.17 -1.24 14.28
C HIS A 82 -12.96 -1.66 15.53
N ARG A 83 -12.28 -1.74 16.68
CA ARG A 83 -12.89 -2.03 18.00
C ARG A 83 -13.76 -3.29 18.04
N GLY A 84 -13.38 -4.34 17.32
CA GLY A 84 -14.13 -5.60 17.28
C GLY A 84 -15.41 -5.53 16.44
N ARG A 85 -15.59 -4.50 15.61
CA ARG A 85 -16.71 -4.40 14.68
C ARG A 85 -16.70 -5.58 13.71
N GLN A 86 -17.87 -6.19 13.54
CA GLN A 86 -18.05 -7.31 12.63
C GLN A 86 -18.53 -6.82 11.26
N VAL A 87 -18.15 -7.54 10.21
CA VAL A 87 -18.56 -7.25 8.84
C VAL A 87 -18.73 -8.54 8.05
N MET A 88 -19.79 -8.60 7.25
CA MET A 88 -19.94 -9.63 6.21
C MET A 88 -19.08 -9.24 5.02
N ILE A 89 -18.22 -10.18 4.61
CA ILE A 89 -17.25 -10.02 3.53
C ILE A 89 -17.73 -10.88 2.36
N GLY A 90 -17.98 -10.26 1.21
CA GLY A 90 -18.20 -10.95 -0.06
C GLY A 90 -16.94 -11.03 -0.92
N GLY A 91 -17.06 -11.71 -2.07
CA GLY A 91 -15.95 -11.82 -3.03
C GLY A 91 -15.43 -10.46 -3.52
N TYR A 92 -16.33 -9.51 -3.79
CA TYR A 92 -15.95 -8.17 -4.23
C TYR A 92 -15.25 -7.36 -3.13
N ASP A 93 -15.73 -7.45 -1.87
CA ASP A 93 -15.04 -6.85 -0.73
C ASP A 93 -13.61 -7.36 -0.61
N ALA A 94 -13.40 -8.67 -0.80
CA ALA A 94 -12.07 -9.26 -0.77
C ALA A 94 -11.19 -8.77 -1.91
N GLN A 95 -11.70 -8.74 -3.15
CA GLN A 95 -10.95 -8.21 -4.31
C GLN A 95 -10.48 -6.78 -4.06
N LEU A 96 -11.40 -5.89 -3.68
CA LEU A 96 -11.10 -4.49 -3.44
C LEU A 96 -10.12 -4.32 -2.28
N ALA A 97 -10.35 -5.01 -1.15
CA ALA A 97 -9.47 -4.91 0.02
C ALA A 97 -8.06 -5.43 -0.26
N ILE A 98 -7.92 -6.55 -0.99
CA ILE A 98 -6.60 -7.09 -1.35
C ILE A 98 -5.90 -6.15 -2.32
N ALA A 99 -6.58 -5.68 -3.36
CA ALA A 99 -5.98 -4.78 -4.35
C ALA A 99 -5.53 -3.46 -3.69
N ALA A 100 -6.36 -2.87 -2.83
CA ALA A 100 -5.99 -1.67 -2.09
C ALA A 100 -4.82 -1.89 -1.12
N ALA A 101 -4.74 -3.08 -0.50
CA ALA A 101 -3.62 -3.44 0.38
C ALA A 101 -2.26 -3.49 -0.34
N LEU A 102 -2.24 -3.65 -1.67
CA LEU A 102 -1.02 -3.56 -2.48
C LEU A 102 -0.50 -2.12 -2.60
N GLY A 103 -1.31 -1.12 -2.26
CA GLY A 103 -0.96 0.28 -2.46
C GLY A 103 0.07 0.84 -1.49
N ARG A 104 0.26 0.23 -0.31
CA ARG A 104 1.15 0.73 0.74
C ARG A 104 1.92 -0.38 1.42
N ARG A 105 3.14 -0.08 1.85
CA ARG A 105 3.99 -1.03 2.59
C ARG A 105 3.30 -1.60 3.83
N SER A 106 2.68 -0.74 4.65
CA SER A 106 2.07 -1.17 5.90
C SER A 106 1.00 -2.25 5.70
N THR A 107 0.18 -2.12 4.66
CA THR A 107 -0.84 -3.12 4.31
C THR A 107 -0.24 -4.34 3.61
N GLN A 108 0.75 -4.15 2.74
CA GLN A 108 1.50 -5.25 2.12
C GLN A 108 2.15 -6.18 3.15
N GLN A 109 2.69 -5.63 4.24
CA GLN A 109 3.31 -6.40 5.31
C GLN A 109 2.32 -7.31 6.08
N LEU A 110 1.03 -6.96 6.06
CA LEU A 110 -0.03 -7.68 6.75
C LEU A 110 -0.77 -8.67 5.84
N LEU A 111 -0.77 -8.40 4.53
CA LEU A 111 -1.56 -9.13 3.55
C LEU A 111 -1.28 -10.66 3.52
N PRO A 112 -0.02 -11.15 3.55
CA PRO A 112 0.22 -12.59 3.53
C PRO A 112 -0.37 -13.35 4.73
N LEU A 113 -0.33 -12.75 5.92
CA LEU A 113 -0.97 -13.33 7.10
C LEU A 113 -2.49 -13.29 6.98
N ALA A 114 -3.05 -12.18 6.51
CA ALA A 114 -4.49 -12.05 6.31
C ALA A 114 -5.03 -13.13 5.36
N LEU A 115 -4.34 -13.38 4.24
CA LEU A 115 -4.72 -14.41 3.28
C LEU A 115 -4.56 -15.83 3.85
N ARG A 116 -3.43 -16.14 4.50
CA ARG A 116 -3.22 -17.43 5.16
C ARG A 116 -4.30 -17.73 6.21
N SER A 117 -4.66 -16.74 7.03
CA SER A 117 -5.71 -16.89 8.04
C SER A 117 -7.09 -17.08 7.39
N ALA A 118 -7.38 -16.37 6.30
CA ALA A 118 -8.64 -16.51 5.57
C ALA A 118 -8.79 -17.91 4.95
N GLU A 119 -7.72 -18.50 4.42
CA GLU A 119 -7.72 -19.90 3.94
C GLU A 119 -8.03 -20.91 5.05
N GLN A 120 -7.79 -20.55 6.32
CA GLN A 120 -8.11 -21.36 7.50
C GLN A 120 -9.50 -21.02 8.07
N GLY A 121 -10.28 -20.19 7.39
CA GLY A 121 -11.62 -19.76 7.82
C GLY A 121 -11.62 -18.62 8.83
N ASN A 122 -10.47 -18.02 9.16
CA ASN A 122 -10.38 -16.84 10.01
C ASN A 122 -10.23 -15.58 9.15
N TYR A 123 -11.32 -14.80 9.06
CA TYR A 123 -11.40 -13.61 8.22
C TYR A 123 -11.16 -12.29 8.98
N ASP A 124 -10.69 -12.31 10.22
CA ASP A 124 -10.64 -11.12 11.09
C ASP A 124 -9.65 -10.03 10.61
N LEU A 125 -8.50 -10.44 10.07
CA LEU A 125 -7.56 -9.51 9.44
C LEU A 125 -8.11 -8.93 8.15
N LEU A 126 -8.73 -9.76 7.31
CA LEU A 126 -9.37 -9.30 6.08
C LEU A 126 -10.53 -8.34 6.38
N ALA A 127 -11.32 -8.62 7.43
CA ALA A 127 -12.36 -7.70 7.93
C ALA A 127 -11.79 -6.33 8.29
N SER A 128 -10.56 -6.27 8.79
CA SER A 128 -9.92 -4.99 9.11
C SER A 128 -9.59 -4.19 7.85
N PHE A 129 -9.13 -4.84 6.78
CA PHE A 129 -8.94 -4.15 5.49
C PHE A 129 -10.27 -3.72 4.88
N VAL A 130 -11.27 -4.60 4.86
CA VAL A 130 -12.61 -4.30 4.32
C VAL A 130 -13.25 -3.10 5.02
N LEU A 131 -13.19 -3.06 6.35
CA LEU A 131 -13.74 -1.92 7.10
C LEU A 131 -12.97 -0.63 6.86
N ALA A 132 -11.63 -0.68 6.78
CA ALA A 132 -10.84 0.50 6.47
C ALA A 132 -11.22 1.10 5.10
N ILE A 133 -11.38 0.25 4.08
CA ILE A 133 -11.81 0.69 2.74
C ILE A 133 -13.24 1.22 2.76
N ARG A 134 -14.17 0.55 3.43
CA ARG A 134 -15.57 1.04 3.51
C ARG A 134 -15.67 2.39 4.25
N GLU A 135 -14.83 2.62 5.25
CA GLU A 135 -14.75 3.92 5.93
C GLU A 135 -14.17 4.99 5.00
N GLU A 136 -13.07 4.71 4.30
CA GLU A 136 -12.48 5.62 3.31
C GLU A 136 -13.48 5.99 2.21
N LEU A 137 -14.23 5.01 1.69
CA LEU A 137 -15.25 5.23 0.66
C LEU A 137 -16.52 5.91 1.18
N GLY A 138 -16.83 5.76 2.48
CA GLY A 138 -17.92 6.46 3.14
C GLY A 138 -17.63 7.94 3.36
N GLU A 139 -16.36 8.34 3.39
CA GLU A 139 -15.93 9.73 3.36
C GLU A 139 -16.03 10.30 1.94
N PHE A 140 -17.25 10.55 1.47
CA PHE A 140 -17.45 11.17 0.16
C PHE A 140 -16.78 12.54 0.10
N LYS A 141 -15.78 12.69 -0.78
CA LYS A 141 -15.07 13.95 -1.01
C LYS A 141 -15.40 14.43 -2.42
N ALA A 142 -16.16 15.52 -2.49
CA ALA A 142 -16.63 16.06 -3.77
C ALA A 142 -15.49 16.50 -4.70
N MET A 143 -14.41 17.07 -4.15
CA MET A 143 -13.28 17.57 -4.96
C MET A 143 -12.51 16.43 -5.67
N PRO A 144 -12.03 15.36 -4.99
CA PRO A 144 -11.38 14.23 -5.66
C PRO A 144 -12.28 13.58 -6.71
N LEU A 145 -13.57 13.38 -6.41
CA LEU A 145 -14.51 12.85 -7.39
C LEU A 145 -14.62 13.74 -8.64
N ALA A 146 -14.76 15.06 -8.46
CA ALA A 146 -14.87 15.99 -9.58
C ALA A 146 -13.59 16.02 -10.42
N MET A 147 -12.42 15.96 -9.77
CA MET A 147 -11.13 15.90 -10.44
C MET A 147 -10.97 14.61 -11.25
N GLU A 148 -11.33 13.46 -10.66
CA GLU A 148 -11.24 12.16 -11.31
C GLU A 148 -12.21 12.04 -12.49
N ALA A 149 -13.45 12.49 -12.32
CA ALA A 149 -14.44 12.55 -13.39
C ALA A 149 -13.99 13.46 -14.55
N ALA A 150 -13.34 14.59 -14.23
CA ALA A 150 -12.88 15.53 -15.25
C ALA A 150 -11.64 15.08 -16.00
N SER A 151 -10.67 14.47 -15.31
CA SER A 151 -9.50 13.84 -15.94
C SER A 151 -9.94 12.69 -16.86
N GLY A 152 -10.83 11.84 -16.35
CA GLY A 152 -11.43 10.73 -17.10
C GLY A 152 -10.39 9.78 -17.69
N ALA A 153 -10.80 9.03 -18.71
CA ALA A 153 -9.94 8.14 -19.45
C ALA A 153 -10.38 8.07 -20.91
N SER A 154 -9.41 7.94 -21.81
CA SER A 154 -9.65 7.80 -23.25
C SER A 154 -10.43 6.52 -23.56
N ILE A 155 -11.06 6.50 -24.74
CA ILE A 155 -11.75 5.29 -25.23
C ILE A 155 -10.78 4.11 -25.30
N GLN A 156 -9.54 4.35 -25.75
CA GLN A 156 -8.51 3.32 -25.82
C GLN A 156 -8.18 2.77 -24.43
N ARG A 157 -7.98 3.64 -23.44
CA ARG A 157 -7.69 3.23 -22.06
C ARG A 157 -8.84 2.41 -21.46
N ARG A 158 -10.08 2.83 -21.68
CA ARG A 158 -11.28 2.09 -21.24
C ARG A 158 -11.37 0.71 -21.90
N SER A 159 -11.08 0.61 -23.19
CA SER A 159 -11.05 -0.67 -23.90
C SER A 159 -10.01 -1.63 -23.31
N VAL A 160 -8.79 -1.15 -23.07
CA VAL A 160 -7.72 -1.95 -22.46
C VAL A 160 -8.09 -2.36 -21.03
N ALA A 161 -8.64 -1.44 -20.23
CA ALA A 161 -9.08 -1.75 -18.88
C ALA A 161 -10.18 -2.83 -18.86
N ALA A 162 -11.15 -2.74 -19.77
CA ALA A 162 -12.23 -3.73 -19.89
C ALA A 162 -11.72 -5.12 -20.29
N GLU A 163 -10.79 -5.19 -21.24
CA GLU A 163 -10.13 -6.45 -21.64
C GLU A 163 -9.38 -7.06 -20.44
N GLN A 164 -8.51 -6.27 -19.80
CA GLN A 164 -7.73 -6.69 -18.64
C GLN A 164 -8.58 -7.09 -17.44
N ALA A 165 -9.74 -6.46 -17.23
CA ALA A 165 -10.63 -6.78 -16.12
C ALA A 165 -11.17 -8.21 -16.19
N SER A 166 -11.27 -8.80 -17.39
CA SER A 166 -11.70 -10.19 -17.58
C SER A 166 -10.63 -11.22 -17.19
N GLU A 167 -9.35 -10.82 -17.23
CA GLU A 167 -8.20 -11.67 -16.92
C GLU A 167 -7.69 -11.47 -15.48
N SER A 168 -7.86 -10.25 -14.96
CA SER A 168 -7.38 -9.85 -13.63
C SER A 168 -8.12 -10.56 -12.50
N LEU A 169 -7.37 -10.98 -11.47
CA LEU A 169 -7.96 -11.45 -10.21
C LEU A 169 -8.84 -10.38 -9.56
N PHE A 170 -8.48 -9.11 -9.72
CA PHE A 170 -9.13 -7.98 -9.08
C PHE A 170 -10.24 -7.37 -9.93
N GLY A 171 -10.28 -7.69 -11.22
CA GLY A 171 -11.18 -7.02 -12.15
C GLY A 171 -11.01 -5.51 -12.07
N ASP A 172 -12.12 -4.77 -12.16
CA ASP A 172 -12.10 -3.31 -12.10
C ASP A 172 -12.16 -2.72 -10.67
N ALA A 173 -11.91 -3.55 -9.63
CA ALA A 173 -12.16 -3.15 -8.24
C ALA A 173 -11.43 -1.87 -7.82
N LEU A 174 -10.18 -1.66 -8.26
CA LEU A 174 -9.40 -0.47 -7.90
C LEU A 174 -9.98 0.84 -8.46
N ASN A 175 -10.85 0.77 -9.47
CA ASN A 175 -11.49 1.95 -10.04
C ASN A 175 -12.85 2.26 -9.38
N PHE A 176 -13.30 1.47 -8.40
CA PHE A 176 -14.51 1.79 -7.64
C PHE A 176 -14.26 2.90 -6.61
N PRO A 177 -15.22 3.82 -6.41
CA PRO A 177 -16.53 3.94 -7.08
C PRO A 177 -16.48 4.73 -8.40
N PHE A 178 -15.32 5.25 -8.77
CA PHE A 178 -15.17 6.32 -9.75
C PHE A 178 -15.42 5.89 -11.20
N ALA A 179 -15.06 4.67 -11.61
CA ALA A 179 -15.39 4.12 -12.93
C ALA A 179 -16.89 3.84 -13.13
N VAL A 180 -17.68 3.81 -12.05
CA VAL A 180 -19.15 3.55 -12.10
C VAL A 180 -19.94 4.84 -12.35
N VAL A 181 -19.32 6.00 -12.16
CA VAL A 181 -19.96 7.29 -12.43
C VAL A 181 -19.72 7.62 -13.91
N ASP A 182 -20.59 7.11 -14.78
CA ASP A 182 -20.82 7.76 -16.06
C ASP A 182 -21.11 9.25 -15.78
N ASN A 183 -20.60 10.14 -16.63
CA ASN A 183 -20.39 11.55 -16.32
C ASN A 183 -21.51 12.48 -16.86
N PRO A 184 -22.73 12.55 -16.30
CA PRO A 184 -23.76 13.43 -16.84
C PRO A 184 -23.64 14.88 -16.35
N GLY A 185 -22.62 15.24 -15.54
CA GLY A 185 -22.58 16.56 -14.89
C GLY A 185 -21.21 17.16 -14.59
N PHE A 186 -20.10 16.43 -14.70
CA PHE A 186 -18.75 16.99 -14.56
C PHE A 186 -18.17 17.34 -15.93
N MET A 187 -17.37 18.41 -15.96
CA MET A 187 -16.61 18.81 -17.15
C MET A 187 -15.68 17.68 -17.60
N ASP A 188 -15.61 17.36 -18.89
CA ASP A 188 -14.54 16.52 -19.45
C ASP A 188 -13.39 17.42 -19.94
N LEU A 189 -12.16 17.16 -19.49
CA LEU A 189 -10.97 17.90 -19.94
C LEU A 189 -10.56 17.57 -21.39
N GLY A 190 -11.14 16.52 -21.98
CA GLY A 190 -11.02 16.18 -23.40
C GLY A 190 -9.74 15.43 -23.77
N ASP A 191 -9.71 14.93 -25.00
CA ASP A 191 -8.64 14.03 -25.45
C ASP A 191 -7.28 14.74 -25.57
N SER A 192 -7.27 16.05 -25.82
CA SER A 192 -6.04 16.84 -25.84
C SER A 192 -5.37 16.92 -24.48
N PHE A 193 -6.12 16.83 -23.38
CA PHE A 193 -5.59 16.73 -22.03
C PHE A 193 -4.92 15.36 -21.81
N ARG A 194 -5.60 14.29 -22.21
CA ARG A 194 -5.16 12.89 -22.06
C ARG A 194 -4.07 12.44 -23.04
N ALA A 195 -3.86 13.17 -24.14
CA ALA A 195 -2.90 12.79 -25.17
C ALA A 195 -1.48 12.57 -24.61
N PRO A 196 -0.65 11.72 -25.23
CA PRO A 196 0.75 11.56 -24.85
C PRO A 196 1.48 12.91 -24.74
N LEU A 197 2.31 13.06 -23.71
CA LEU A 197 3.07 14.29 -23.48
C LEU A 197 4.45 14.19 -24.13
N GLN A 198 4.83 15.23 -24.88
CA GLN A 198 6.19 15.43 -25.38
C GLN A 198 6.78 16.67 -24.73
N SER A 199 7.97 16.57 -24.13
CA SER A 199 8.58 17.70 -23.41
C SER A 199 10.10 17.63 -23.38
N SER A 200 10.73 18.81 -23.48
CA SER A 200 12.17 19.00 -23.26
C SER A 200 12.49 19.41 -21.81
N VAL A 201 11.49 19.61 -20.95
CA VAL A 201 11.70 19.88 -19.53
C VAL A 201 12.46 18.70 -18.89
N PRO A 202 13.61 18.90 -18.23
CA PRO A 202 14.26 17.84 -17.48
C PRO A 202 13.32 17.25 -16.43
N ALA A 203 13.15 15.93 -16.46
CA ALA A 203 12.24 15.22 -15.58
C ALA A 203 12.97 14.08 -14.86
N LEU A 204 12.82 14.02 -13.53
CA LEU A 204 13.24 12.88 -12.73
C LEU A 204 12.02 12.04 -12.35
N PHE A 205 11.92 10.85 -12.92
CA PHE A 205 10.91 9.85 -12.59
C PHE A 205 11.40 8.98 -11.44
N ILE A 206 10.60 8.83 -10.40
CA ILE A 206 10.88 7.98 -9.25
C ILE A 206 9.76 6.97 -9.12
N ALA A 207 10.10 5.68 -9.18
CA ALA A 207 9.13 4.60 -9.17
C ALA A 207 9.56 3.48 -8.23
N GLY A 208 8.60 2.91 -7.51
CA GLY A 208 8.80 1.73 -6.68
C GLY A 208 8.33 0.46 -7.39
N THR A 209 9.05 -0.65 -7.21
CA THR A 209 8.63 -1.93 -7.83
C THR A 209 7.42 -2.56 -7.13
N LEU A 210 7.08 -2.13 -5.92
CA LEU A 210 5.90 -2.57 -5.17
C LEU A 210 4.86 -1.45 -5.03
N ASP A 211 4.87 -0.44 -5.90
CA ASP A 211 3.88 0.63 -5.88
C ASP A 211 2.57 0.17 -6.55
N GLY A 212 1.58 -0.22 -5.73
CA GLY A 212 0.25 -0.60 -6.21
C GLY A 212 -0.70 0.57 -6.53
N ARG A 213 -0.31 1.84 -6.30
CA ARG A 213 -1.15 3.02 -6.57
C ARG A 213 -0.80 3.68 -7.91
N THR A 214 0.50 3.76 -8.19
CA THR A 214 1.06 4.27 -9.45
C THR A 214 2.12 3.29 -9.96
N PRO A 215 1.69 2.16 -10.55
CA PRO A 215 2.58 1.08 -10.94
C PRO A 215 3.70 1.54 -11.87
N LEU A 216 4.85 0.84 -11.81
CA LEU A 216 6.02 1.12 -12.63
C LEU A 216 5.70 1.25 -14.13
N ALA A 217 4.71 0.49 -14.61
CA ALA A 217 4.21 0.56 -15.99
C ALA A 217 3.83 1.98 -16.43
N ASN A 218 3.24 2.80 -15.54
CA ASN A 218 2.89 4.20 -15.84
C ASN A 218 4.15 5.02 -16.14
N THR A 219 5.18 4.87 -15.30
CA THR A 219 6.47 5.54 -15.52
C THR A 219 7.10 5.11 -16.84
N ASN A 220 7.10 3.80 -17.13
CA ASN A 220 7.67 3.26 -18.36
C ASN A 220 6.94 3.76 -19.62
N ALA A 221 5.63 3.95 -19.55
CA ALA A 221 4.84 4.49 -20.65
C ALA A 221 5.05 6.00 -20.85
N LEU A 222 5.27 6.75 -19.76
CA LEU A 222 5.34 8.21 -19.79
C LEU A 222 6.75 8.76 -20.05
N SER A 223 7.80 8.14 -19.49
CA SER A 223 9.16 8.66 -19.57
C SER A 223 9.72 8.84 -20.99
N PRO A 224 9.36 8.01 -22.01
CA PRO A 224 9.84 8.22 -23.38
C PRO A 224 9.37 9.55 -24.00
N GLY A 225 8.31 10.16 -23.46
CA GLY A 225 7.83 11.49 -23.88
C GLY A 225 8.72 12.65 -23.42
N PHE A 226 9.78 12.39 -22.65
CA PHE A 226 10.67 13.41 -22.12
C PHE A 226 12.08 13.24 -22.67
N SER A 227 12.56 14.19 -23.47
CA SER A 227 13.90 14.10 -24.11
C SER A 227 15.05 14.16 -23.10
N HIS A 228 14.79 14.65 -21.89
CA HIS A 228 15.75 14.77 -20.79
C HIS A 228 15.27 14.01 -19.54
N ALA A 229 14.58 12.89 -19.72
CA ALA A 229 14.17 12.03 -18.63
C ALA A 229 15.38 11.41 -17.89
N ARG A 230 15.26 11.29 -16.58
CA ARG A 230 16.06 10.42 -15.73
C ARG A 230 15.16 9.56 -14.88
N ARG A 231 15.64 8.37 -14.54
CA ARG A 231 14.86 7.38 -13.78
C ARG A 231 15.59 6.94 -12.52
N LEU A 232 14.87 6.97 -11.41
CA LEU A 232 15.26 6.37 -10.14
C LEU A 232 14.28 5.24 -9.82
N LEU A 233 14.70 4.00 -10.07
CA LEU A 233 13.91 2.81 -9.72
C LEU A 233 14.29 2.34 -8.31
N ILE A 234 13.30 2.13 -7.46
CA ILE A 234 13.49 1.70 -6.08
C ILE A 234 12.88 0.31 -5.87
N HIS A 235 13.74 -0.70 -5.87
CA HIS A 235 13.37 -2.10 -5.63
C HIS A 235 12.85 -2.30 -4.21
N GLY A 236 11.65 -2.85 -4.12
CA GLY A 236 10.93 -3.10 -2.88
C GLY A 236 10.16 -1.90 -2.34
N ALA A 237 10.26 -0.71 -2.95
CA ALA A 237 9.47 0.44 -2.51
C ALA A 237 8.02 0.33 -2.95
N SER A 238 7.12 0.60 -2.00
CA SER A 238 5.70 0.85 -2.23
C SER A 238 5.46 2.35 -2.47
N HIS A 239 4.20 2.79 -2.37
CA HIS A 239 3.82 4.18 -2.54
C HIS A 239 4.19 5.07 -1.31
N ASP A 240 3.97 6.37 -1.43
CA ASP A 240 4.19 7.39 -0.38
C ASP A 240 5.68 7.56 0.00
N ASP A 241 5.98 7.53 1.30
CA ASP A 241 7.29 7.93 1.86
C ASP A 241 8.46 7.12 1.28
N GLU A 242 8.24 5.89 0.84
CA GLU A 242 9.32 5.06 0.28
C GLU A 242 9.90 5.63 -1.02
N LEU A 243 9.11 6.41 -1.77
CA LEU A 243 9.53 7.11 -2.98
C LEU A 243 10.23 8.45 -2.71
N TRP A 244 10.32 8.86 -1.44
CA TRP A 244 10.91 10.13 -1.05
C TRP A 244 11.88 10.02 0.14
N LEU A 245 11.37 9.67 1.31
CA LEU A 245 12.08 9.64 2.59
C LEU A 245 12.55 8.23 3.00
N GLY A 246 12.16 7.19 2.26
CA GLY A 246 12.52 5.80 2.56
C GLY A 246 14.02 5.49 2.46
N SER A 247 14.81 6.38 1.86
CA SER A 247 16.27 6.27 1.82
C SER A 247 16.93 7.65 1.72
N PRO A 248 17.97 7.94 2.52
CA PRO A 248 18.76 9.17 2.37
C PRO A 248 19.31 9.37 0.95
N THR A 249 19.61 8.27 0.25
CA THR A 249 20.10 8.32 -1.14
C THR A 249 19.03 8.86 -2.09
N VAL A 250 17.76 8.50 -1.89
CA VAL A 250 16.63 9.01 -2.72
C VAL A 250 16.49 10.51 -2.52
N ALA A 251 16.45 10.97 -1.27
CA ALA A 251 16.37 12.41 -0.95
C ALA A 251 17.57 13.20 -1.51
N ALA A 252 18.80 12.64 -1.41
CA ALA A 252 19.99 13.26 -1.97
C ALA A 252 19.92 13.39 -3.50
N LYS A 253 19.45 12.35 -4.21
CA LYS A 253 19.29 12.38 -5.67
C LYS A 253 18.24 13.39 -6.12
N ILE A 254 17.13 13.52 -5.39
CA ILE A 254 16.13 14.57 -5.63
C ILE A 254 16.77 15.96 -5.48
N ALA A 255 17.51 16.18 -4.38
CA ALA A 255 18.17 17.45 -4.13
C ALA A 255 19.24 17.79 -5.20
N ASP A 256 20.04 16.81 -5.61
CA ASP A 256 21.01 16.94 -6.70
C ASP A 256 20.34 17.38 -8.00
N PHE A 257 19.27 16.67 -8.37
CA PHE A 257 18.52 16.96 -9.59
C PHE A 257 17.92 18.37 -9.57
N LEU A 258 17.26 18.75 -8.47
CA LEU A 258 16.67 20.09 -8.31
C LEU A 258 17.72 21.20 -8.34
N ALA A 259 18.92 20.95 -7.79
CA ALA A 259 20.06 21.86 -7.85
C ALA A 259 20.72 21.93 -9.24
N GLY A 260 20.22 21.19 -10.24
CA GLY A 260 20.75 21.17 -11.60
C GLY A 260 22.04 20.37 -11.76
N ARG A 261 22.40 19.55 -10.77
CA ARG A 261 23.50 18.60 -10.90
C ARG A 261 23.08 17.45 -11.82
N GLN A 262 24.06 16.86 -12.49
CA GLN A 262 23.79 15.71 -13.36
C GLN A 262 23.42 14.50 -12.49
N VAL A 263 22.24 13.95 -12.76
CA VAL A 263 21.78 12.68 -12.18
C VAL A 263 21.72 11.65 -13.28
N ALA A 264 22.30 10.48 -13.03
CA ALA A 264 22.22 9.33 -13.92
C ALA A 264 21.01 8.47 -13.55
N ASP A 265 20.55 7.68 -14.51
CA ASP A 265 19.59 6.63 -14.23
C ASP A 265 20.18 5.68 -13.18
N THR A 266 19.39 5.41 -12.15
CA THR A 266 19.85 4.69 -10.97
C THR A 266 18.79 3.69 -10.55
N GLU A 267 19.24 2.51 -10.17
CA GLU A 267 18.43 1.54 -9.46
C GLU A 267 18.95 1.40 -8.03
N LEU A 268 18.05 1.45 -7.06
CA LEU A 268 18.34 1.31 -5.64
C LEU A 268 17.49 0.19 -5.07
N ALA A 269 18.00 -0.53 -4.09
CA ALA A 269 17.19 -1.42 -3.28
C ALA A 269 17.02 -0.82 -1.88
N ILE A 270 15.80 -0.87 -1.35
CA ILE A 270 15.54 -0.60 0.07
C ILE A 270 15.32 -1.91 0.82
N ALA A 271 15.18 -1.84 2.13
CA ALA A 271 14.91 -3.02 2.94
C ALA A 271 13.61 -3.72 2.46
N PRO A 272 13.63 -5.05 2.27
CA PRO A 272 12.44 -5.78 1.84
C PRO A 272 11.31 -5.66 2.89
N PRO A 273 10.04 -5.82 2.49
CA PRO A 273 8.93 -5.83 3.43
C PRO A 273 9.10 -6.92 4.50
N VAL A 274 8.97 -6.54 5.77
CA VAL A 274 8.94 -7.50 6.88
C VAL A 274 7.49 -7.90 7.12
N PHE A 275 7.13 -9.12 6.73
CA PHE A 275 5.76 -9.61 6.85
C PHE A 275 5.42 -10.10 8.25
N ALA A 276 4.21 -9.78 8.72
CA ALA A 276 3.67 -10.40 9.91
C ALA A 276 3.43 -11.90 9.69
N ARG A 277 3.79 -12.76 10.64
CA ARG A 277 3.58 -14.22 10.54
C ARG A 277 2.61 -14.76 11.59
N ASN A 278 2.33 -13.97 12.62
CA ASN A 278 1.44 -14.29 13.72
C ASN A 278 0.96 -12.99 14.41
N SER A 279 0.16 -13.12 15.46
CA SER A 279 -0.39 -11.99 16.21
C SER A 279 0.64 -11.10 16.93
N VAL A 280 1.80 -11.65 17.31
CA VAL A 280 2.89 -10.87 17.91
C VAL A 280 3.52 -9.97 16.86
N ASP A 281 3.77 -10.51 15.66
CA ASP A 281 4.32 -9.71 14.57
C ASP A 281 3.34 -8.62 14.11
N LEU A 282 2.02 -8.88 14.16
CA LEU A 282 0.99 -7.86 13.87
C LEU A 282 1.14 -6.65 14.79
N LEU A 283 1.31 -6.87 16.09
CA LEU A 283 1.53 -5.80 17.08
C LEU A 283 2.84 -5.05 16.78
N ALA A 284 3.90 -5.76 16.41
CA ALA A 284 5.19 -5.14 16.07
C ALA A 284 5.06 -4.23 14.83
N VAL A 285 4.45 -4.73 13.75
CA VAL A 285 4.21 -3.95 12.51
C VAL A 285 3.28 -2.76 12.78
N ALA A 286 2.21 -2.93 13.58
CA ALA A 286 1.27 -1.86 13.90
C ALA A 286 1.90 -0.72 14.73
N VAL A 287 2.91 -1.01 15.55
CA VAL A 287 3.61 -0.02 16.38
C VAL A 287 4.88 0.50 15.68
N GLY A 288 5.21 0.02 14.47
CA GLY A 288 6.41 0.42 13.74
C GLY A 288 7.71 -0.08 14.36
N ILE A 289 7.66 -1.17 15.12
CA ILE A 289 8.79 -1.76 15.83
C ILE A 289 9.16 -3.08 15.14
N THR A 290 10.45 -3.37 14.98
CA THR A 290 10.86 -4.65 14.40
C THR A 290 10.46 -5.83 15.31
N PRO A 291 10.15 -7.02 14.78
CA PRO A 291 9.78 -8.18 15.61
C PRO A 291 10.81 -8.50 16.71
N GLN A 292 12.09 -8.28 16.43
CA GLN A 292 13.20 -8.48 17.40
C GLN A 292 13.09 -7.55 18.62
N VAL A 293 12.75 -6.29 18.40
CA VAL A 293 12.55 -5.32 19.48
C VAL A 293 11.22 -5.60 20.20
N ALA A 294 10.17 -6.00 19.49
CA ALA A 294 8.91 -6.43 20.12
C ALA A 294 9.12 -7.66 21.02
N TRP A 295 9.87 -8.67 20.58
CA TRP A 295 10.25 -9.83 21.39
C TRP A 295 11.09 -9.43 22.62
N ALA A 296 12.04 -8.50 22.47
CA ALA A 296 12.86 -8.01 23.58
C ALA A 296 12.01 -7.27 24.63
N VAL A 297 11.05 -6.44 24.19
CA VAL A 297 10.11 -5.73 25.07
C VAL A 297 9.19 -6.74 25.79
N MET A 298 8.63 -7.70 25.08
CA MET A 298 7.76 -8.74 25.66
C MET A 298 8.51 -9.63 26.65
N ALA A 299 9.75 -10.02 26.33
CA ALA A 299 10.62 -10.76 27.25
C ALA A 299 10.96 -9.93 28.50
N GLY A 300 11.21 -8.63 28.35
CA GLY A 300 11.42 -7.71 29.46
C GLY A 300 10.20 -7.59 30.38
N VAL A 301 9.00 -7.47 29.82
CA VAL A 301 7.73 -7.43 30.57
C VAL A 301 7.48 -8.75 31.30
N ALA A 302 7.67 -9.89 30.64
CA ALA A 302 7.52 -11.20 31.26
C ALA A 302 8.51 -11.41 32.42
N THR A 303 9.77 -11.00 32.25
CA THR A 303 10.81 -11.06 33.29
C THR A 303 10.46 -10.16 34.47
N GLY A 304 9.94 -8.95 34.20
CA GLY A 304 9.46 -8.03 35.23
C GLY A 304 8.28 -8.57 36.03
N LEU A 305 7.30 -9.19 35.35
CA LEU A 305 6.15 -9.85 35.99
C LEU A 305 6.59 -11.03 36.86
N ILE A 306 7.51 -11.87 36.39
CA ILE A 306 8.08 -12.98 37.17
C ILE A 306 8.82 -12.44 38.40
N GLY A 307 9.63 -11.39 38.25
CA GLY A 307 10.31 -10.73 39.35
C GLY A 307 9.35 -10.17 40.40
N ALA A 308 8.26 -9.52 39.97
CA ALA A 308 7.22 -9.00 40.85
C ALA A 308 6.49 -10.12 41.61
N ILE A 309 6.18 -11.24 40.94
CA ILE A 309 5.57 -12.43 41.57
C ILE A 309 6.51 -13.02 42.62
N ILE A 310 7.82 -13.15 42.32
CA ILE A 310 8.81 -13.67 43.27
C ILE A 310 8.94 -12.75 44.49
N LEU A 311 8.95 -11.43 44.29
CA LEU A 311 8.99 -10.43 45.37
C LEU A 311 7.73 -10.51 46.25
N LEU A 312 6.55 -10.64 45.65
CA LEU A 312 5.28 -10.85 46.34
C LEU A 312 5.27 -12.14 47.18
N LEU A 313 5.79 -13.24 46.62
CA LEU A 313 5.90 -14.52 47.34
C LEU A 313 6.91 -14.44 48.49
N ARG A 314 8.05 -13.75 48.31
CA ARG A 314 9.03 -13.50 49.38
C ARG A 314 8.47 -12.62 50.50
N TRP A 315 7.75 -11.55 50.14
CA TRP A 315 7.08 -10.67 51.09
C TRP A 315 5.98 -11.41 51.88
N ARG A 316 5.19 -12.28 51.24
CA ARG A 316 4.22 -13.15 51.93
C ARG A 316 4.87 -14.15 52.89
N ARG A 317 6.07 -14.66 52.58
CA ARG A 317 6.82 -15.54 53.48
C ARG A 317 7.41 -14.78 54.68
N SER A 318 7.97 -13.59 54.47
CA SER A 318 8.54 -12.78 55.55
C SER A 318 7.47 -12.26 56.53
N THR A 319 6.29 -11.91 56.03
CA THR A 319 5.13 -11.51 56.86
C THR A 319 4.54 -12.68 57.66
N LYS A 320 4.51 -13.90 57.11
CA LYS A 320 4.18 -15.12 57.88
C LYS A 320 5.19 -15.39 59.00
N LEU A 321 6.50 -15.30 58.72
CA LEU A 321 7.54 -15.49 59.74
C LEU A 321 7.46 -14.45 60.86
N ARG A 322 7.18 -13.18 60.53
CA ARG A 322 6.95 -12.11 61.53
C ARG A 322 5.70 -12.34 62.40
N ARG A 323 4.62 -12.92 61.85
CA ARG A 323 3.43 -13.30 62.64
C ARG A 323 3.68 -14.48 63.57
N VAL A 324 4.55 -15.42 63.20
CA VAL A 324 4.94 -16.54 64.07
C VAL A 324 5.84 -16.05 65.21
N ALA A 325 6.77 -15.13 64.94
CA ALA A 325 7.63 -14.53 65.96
C ALA A 325 6.88 -13.66 66.99
N TRP A 326 5.72 -13.09 66.63
CA TRP A 326 4.90 -12.28 67.53
C TRP A 326 3.99 -13.10 68.44
N LYS A 327 3.69 -14.37 68.11
CA LYS A 327 2.89 -15.29 68.95
C LYS A 327 3.74 -16.09 69.96
N GLY A 328 5.04 -15.86 70.03
CA GLY A 328 5.99 -16.55 70.91
C GLY A 328 6.63 -15.66 71.98
N ARG A 329 6.02 -14.51 72.31
CA ARG A 329 6.37 -13.70 73.49
C ARG A 329 5.16 -13.56 74.39
#